data_AF-A0A5E4I3E1-F1
#
_entry.id   AF-A0A5E4I3E1-F1
#
_cell.length_a   1.000
_cell.length_b   1.000
_cell.length_c   1.000
_cell.angle_alpha   90.00
_cell.angle_beta   90.00
_cell.angle_gamma   90.00
#
_symmetry.space_group_name_H-M   'P 1'
#
loop_
_entity.id
_entity.type
_entity.pdbx_description
1 polymer ?
#
loop_
_entity_poly.entity_id
_entity_poly.type
_entity_poly.pdbx_seq_one_letter_code
_entity_poly.pdbx_strand_id
1 'polypeptide(L)'
;MNWIAHLAFSLALFLAACAFYPSLLTSPSPILLCLTASILPDIDHKNSKISRLSFFISLVFLCALSVVFVSQTQQPLAEKLQLVLLSFILLAAALHVFLALLRPRHRGITHSFFFFALLCVPVFFAFGATAAAGLSIGYLSHLLGDFTLKLF
;
A
#
# COMPACT_ATOMS: atom_id res chain seq x y z
N MET A 1 -6.66 4.78 16.20
CA MET A 1 -7.69 4.60 15.18
C MET A 1 -8.43 3.29 15.44
N ASN A 2 -9.75 3.30 15.33
CA ASN A 2 -10.58 2.12 15.53
C ASN A 2 -10.69 1.35 14.21
N TRP A 3 -9.63 0.61 13.85
CA TRP A 3 -9.50 -0.05 12.54
C TRP A 3 -10.65 -1.01 12.23
N ILE A 4 -11.28 -1.57 13.27
CA ILE A 4 -12.48 -2.41 13.13
C ILE A 4 -13.65 -1.58 12.60
N ALA A 5 -13.84 -0.36 13.11
CA ALA A 5 -14.90 0.53 12.64
C ALA A 5 -14.70 0.92 11.17
N HIS A 6 -13.47 1.22 10.73
CA HIS A 6 -13.19 1.53 9.32
C HIS A 6 -13.42 0.32 8.40
N LEU A 7 -13.00 -0.88 8.82
CA LEU A 7 -13.28 -2.11 8.06
C LEU A 7 -14.78 -2.40 7.98
N ALA A 8 -15.50 -2.26 9.08
CA ALA A 8 -16.94 -2.50 9.11
C ALA A 8 -17.69 -1.48 8.23
N PHE A 9 -17.30 -0.19 8.31
CA PHE A 9 -17.88 0.87 7.50
C PHE A 9 -17.58 0.69 6.02
N SER A 10 -16.34 0.35 5.65
CA SER A 10 -15.94 0.09 4.26
C SER A 10 -16.66 -1.12 3.69
N LEU A 11 -16.78 -2.20 4.47
CA LEU A 11 -17.52 -3.39 4.08
C LEU A 11 -19.00 -3.09 3.86
N ALA A 12 -19.64 -2.30 4.75
CA ALA A 12 -21.03 -1.91 4.59
C ALA A 12 -21.25 -1.12 3.28
N LEU A 13 -20.38 -0.16 2.98
CA LEU A 13 -20.43 0.60 1.73
C LEU A 13 -20.16 -0.26 0.49
N PHE A 14 -19.23 -1.22 0.60
CA PHE A 14 -18.96 -2.16 -0.48
C PHE A 14 -20.16 -3.05 -0.78
N LEU A 15 -20.80 -3.61 0.26
CA LEU A 15 -22.01 -4.42 0.10
C LEU A 15 -23.17 -3.61 -0.47
N ALA A 16 -23.34 -2.36 -0.04
CA ALA A 16 -24.31 -1.44 -0.63
C ALA A 16 -24.01 -1.18 -2.12
N ALA A 17 -22.75 -0.97 -2.48
CA ALA A 17 -22.35 -0.81 -3.88
C ALA A 17 -22.62 -2.06 -4.72
N CYS A 18 -22.40 -3.26 -4.18
CA CYS A 18 -22.71 -4.52 -4.86
C CYS A 18 -24.18 -4.69 -5.20
N ALA A 19 -25.10 -4.06 -4.45
CA ALA A 19 -26.53 -4.07 -4.78
C ALA A 19 -26.85 -3.34 -6.09
N PHE A 20 -26.03 -2.35 -6.47
CA PHE A 20 -26.16 -1.59 -7.71
C PHE A 20 -25.21 -2.10 -8.80
N TYR A 21 -24.06 -2.66 -8.41
CA TYR A 21 -23.01 -3.14 -9.31
C TYR A 21 -22.58 -4.57 -8.96
N PRO A 22 -23.38 -5.59 -9.31
CA PRO A 22 -23.09 -6.99 -8.97
C PRO A 22 -21.76 -7.51 -9.55
N SER A 23 -21.24 -6.86 -10.60
CA SER A 23 -19.93 -7.17 -11.19
C SER A 23 -18.77 -7.09 -10.19
N LEU A 24 -18.92 -6.36 -9.08
CA LEU A 24 -17.94 -6.28 -8.00
C LEU A 24 -17.74 -7.61 -7.24
N LEU A 25 -18.70 -8.54 -7.34
CA LEU A 25 -18.64 -9.86 -6.70
C LEU A 25 -18.08 -10.96 -7.61
N THR A 26 -17.79 -10.65 -8.87
CA THR A 26 -17.31 -11.65 -9.85
C THR A 26 -15.88 -12.14 -9.58
N SER A 27 -15.13 -11.39 -8.77
CA SER A 27 -13.78 -11.74 -8.35
C SER A 27 -13.53 -11.28 -6.91
N PRO A 28 -12.59 -11.89 -6.19
CA PRO A 28 -12.26 -11.48 -4.82
C PRO A 28 -11.42 -10.19 -4.76
N SER A 29 -10.86 -9.72 -5.88
CA SER A 29 -9.95 -8.57 -5.86
C SER A 29 -10.59 -7.27 -5.37
N PRO A 30 -11.85 -6.91 -5.70
CA PRO A 30 -12.43 -5.64 -5.24
C PRO A 30 -12.65 -5.60 -3.73
N ILE A 31 -13.12 -6.69 -3.12
CA ILE A 31 -13.32 -6.74 -1.67
C ILE A 31 -11.99 -6.73 -0.91
N LEU A 32 -10.98 -7.46 -1.39
CA LEU A 32 -9.64 -7.45 -0.80
C LEU A 32 -9.02 -6.05 -0.87
N LEU A 33 -9.13 -5.38 -2.02
CA LEU A 33 -8.67 -4.00 -2.19
C LEU A 33 -9.46 -3.02 -1.33
N CYS A 34 -10.77 -3.20 -1.19
CA CYS A 34 -11.60 -2.37 -0.30
C CYS A 34 -11.13 -2.45 1.15
N LEU A 35 -10.98 -3.66 1.68
CA LEU A 35 -10.58 -3.87 3.07
C LEU A 35 -9.17 -3.33 3.33
N THR A 36 -8.22 -3.63 2.44
CA THR A 36 -6.83 -3.15 2.56
C THR A 36 -6.71 -1.64 2.40
N ALA A 37 -7.42 -1.04 1.44
CA ALA A 37 -7.42 0.41 1.24
C ALA A 37 -8.08 1.18 2.39
N SER A 38 -9.05 0.57 3.09
CA SER A 38 -9.72 1.21 4.24
C SER A 38 -8.86 1.34 5.50
N ILE A 39 -7.70 0.66 5.54
CA ILE A 39 -6.71 0.78 6.61
C ILE A 39 -5.41 1.44 6.14
N LEU A 40 -5.25 1.63 4.83
CA LEU A 40 -4.03 2.11 4.20
C LEU A 40 -3.60 3.52 4.65
N PRO A 41 -4.51 4.51 4.78
CA PRO A 41 -4.11 5.86 5.19
C PRO A 41 -3.38 5.93 6.53
N ASP A 42 -3.69 4.98 7.41
CA ASP A 42 -3.25 4.87 8.80
C ASP A 42 -1.94 4.09 9.00
N ILE A 43 -1.37 3.55 7.92
CA ILE A 43 -0.04 2.92 7.95
C ILE A 43 1.04 3.95 8.31
N ASP A 44 0.75 5.24 8.17
CA ASP A 44 1.63 6.36 8.50
C ASP A 44 1.96 6.47 10.02
N HIS A 45 1.17 5.85 10.89
CA HIS A 45 1.38 5.93 12.34
C HIS A 45 2.62 5.13 12.79
N LYS A 46 3.68 5.83 13.27
CA LYS A 46 4.99 5.25 13.65
C LYS A 46 4.95 4.05 14.59
N ASN A 47 4.02 4.05 15.54
CA ASN A 47 3.90 2.98 16.54
C ASN A 47 2.90 1.88 16.15
N SER A 48 2.27 1.97 14.96
CA SER A 48 1.32 0.96 14.53
C SER A 48 2.04 -0.37 14.28
N LYS A 49 1.35 -1.48 14.55
CA LYS A 49 1.87 -2.82 14.23
C LYS A 49 2.07 -2.97 12.72
N ILE A 50 1.20 -2.33 11.93
CA ILE A 50 1.23 -2.36 10.47
C ILE A 50 2.45 -1.64 9.91
N SER A 51 2.79 -0.45 10.43
CA SER A 51 3.99 0.29 9.99
C SER A 51 5.29 -0.49 10.26
N ARG A 52 5.35 -1.19 11.40
CA ARG A 52 6.47 -2.09 11.73
C ARG A 52 6.54 -3.30 10.79
N LEU A 53 5.38 -3.89 10.48
CA LEU A 53 5.30 -5.01 9.55
C LEU A 53 5.64 -4.58 8.11
N SER A 54 5.16 -3.42 7.65
CA SER A 54 5.44 -2.92 6.30
C SER A 54 6.93 -2.65 6.13
N PHE A 55 7.61 -2.12 7.17
CA PHE A 55 9.06 -1.98 7.14
C PHE A 55 9.77 -3.33 6.97
N PHE A 56 9.34 -4.36 7.71
CA PHE A 56 9.90 -5.71 7.57
C PHE A 56 9.65 -6.30 6.17
N ILE A 57 8.42 -6.16 5.65
CA ILE A 57 8.07 -6.63 4.30
C ILE A 57 8.93 -5.93 3.24
N SER A 58 9.08 -4.60 3.33
CA SER A 58 9.95 -3.85 2.41
C SER A 58 11.40 -4.34 2.48
N LEU A 59 11.92 -4.65 3.67
CA LEU A 59 13.27 -5.19 3.82
C LEU A 59 13.43 -6.57 3.13
N VAL A 60 12.47 -7.48 3.34
CA VAL A 60 12.45 -8.80 2.68
C VAL A 60 12.37 -8.64 1.16
N PHE A 61 11.52 -7.74 0.67
CA PHE A 61 11.38 -7.46 -0.76
C PHE A 61 12.68 -6.92 -1.37
N LEU A 62 13.34 -5.97 -0.70
CA LEU A 62 14.62 -5.41 -1.18
C LEU A 62 15.72 -6.47 -1.17
N CYS A 63 15.74 -7.37 -0.18
CA CYS A 63 16.63 -8.53 -0.17
C CYS A 63 16.39 -9.43 -1.40
N ALA A 64 15.14 -9.82 -1.64
CA ALA A 64 14.79 -10.64 -2.81
C ALA A 64 15.18 -9.95 -4.13
N LEU A 65 14.91 -8.65 -4.25
CA LEU A 65 15.27 -7.85 -5.42
C LEU A 65 16.79 -7.79 -5.63
N SER A 66 17.57 -7.62 -4.55
CA SER A 66 19.04 -7.61 -4.61
C SER A 66 19.60 -8.95 -5.10
N VAL A 67 19.04 -10.07 -4.64
CA VAL A 67 19.41 -11.42 -5.08
C VAL A 67 19.09 -11.62 -6.56
N VAL A 68 17.89 -11.23 -7.00
CA VAL A 68 17.48 -11.34 -8.41
C VAL A 68 18.41 -10.52 -9.30
N PHE A 69 18.68 -9.26 -8.95
CA PHE A 69 19.55 -8.39 -9.75
C PHE A 69 20.97 -8.97 -9.89
N VAL A 70 21.58 -9.42 -8.78
CA VAL A 70 22.94 -9.95 -8.81
C VAL A 70 23.02 -11.32 -9.48
N SER A 71 21.96 -12.12 -9.42
CA SER A 71 21.91 -13.42 -10.10
C SER A 71 22.10 -13.33 -11.61
N GLN A 72 21.76 -12.18 -12.23
CA GLN A 72 21.93 -11.92 -13.66
C GLN A 72 23.37 -11.59 -14.06
N THR A 73 24.28 -11.38 -13.10
CA THR A 73 25.69 -11.08 -13.39
C THR A 73 26.50 -12.36 -13.65
N GLN A 74 27.58 -12.28 -14.45
CA GLN A 74 28.48 -13.42 -14.69
C GLN A 74 29.65 -13.52 -13.69
N GLN A 75 29.59 -12.78 -12.57
CA GLN A 75 30.68 -12.73 -11.60
C GLN A 75 30.84 -14.03 -10.78
N PRO A 76 32.05 -14.32 -10.25
CA PRO A 76 32.25 -15.43 -9.33
C PRO A 76 31.43 -15.28 -8.04
N LEU A 77 31.11 -16.39 -7.37
CA LEU A 77 30.16 -16.43 -6.24
C LEU A 77 30.54 -15.48 -5.09
N ALA A 78 31.84 -15.35 -4.78
CA ALA A 78 32.32 -14.45 -3.73
C ALA A 78 32.01 -12.98 -4.04
N GLU A 79 32.20 -12.56 -5.29
CA GLU A 79 31.88 -11.19 -5.75
C GLU A 79 30.36 -10.97 -5.82
N LYS A 80 29.59 -12.00 -6.21
CA LYS A 80 28.12 -11.95 -6.16
C LYS A 80 27.61 -11.74 -4.73
N LEU A 81 28.14 -12.45 -3.74
CA LEU A 81 27.76 -12.27 -2.34
C LEU A 81 28.05 -10.84 -1.84
N GLN A 82 29.21 -10.29 -2.19
CA GLN A 82 29.54 -8.90 -1.87
C GLN A 82 28.59 -7.91 -2.54
N LEU A 83 28.25 -8.12 -3.81
CA LEU A 83 27.29 -7.28 -4.54
C LEU A 83 25.87 -7.36 -3.96
N VAL A 84 25.42 -8.55 -3.54
CA VAL A 84 24.10 -8.70 -2.88
C VAL A 84 24.09 -7.95 -1.56
N LEU A 85 25.11 -8.12 -0.72
CA LEU A 85 25.20 -7.42 0.57
C LEU A 85 25.24 -5.90 0.38
N LEU A 86 26.07 -5.41 -0.55
CA LEU A 86 26.18 -3.98 -0.82
C LEU A 86 24.86 -3.39 -1.35
N SER A 87 24.24 -4.05 -2.33
CA SER A 87 22.97 -3.59 -2.90
C SER A 87 21.84 -3.63 -1.87
N PHE A 88 21.78 -4.66 -1.02
CA PHE A 88 20.84 -4.71 0.09
C PHE A 88 21.04 -3.55 1.08
N ILE A 89 22.29 -3.28 1.50
CA ILE A 89 22.61 -2.17 2.41
C ILE A 89 22.20 -0.83 1.80
N LEU A 90 22.54 -0.58 0.53
CA LEU A 90 22.19 0.66 -0.16
C LEU A 90 20.67 0.84 -0.30
N LEU A 91 19.95 -0.22 -0.67
CA LEU A 91 18.49 -0.20 -0.79
C LEU A 91 17.82 0.01 0.57
N ALA A 92 18.31 -0.66 1.63
CA ALA A 92 17.79 -0.47 2.99
C ALA A 92 18.07 0.94 3.52
N ALA A 93 19.26 1.49 3.26
CA ALA A 93 19.61 2.87 3.60
C ALA A 93 18.74 3.88 2.82
N ALA A 94 18.55 3.67 1.52
CA ALA A 94 17.67 4.49 0.69
C ALA A 94 16.22 4.45 1.19
N LEU A 95 15.70 3.27 1.54
CA LEU A 95 14.38 3.12 2.14
C LEU A 95 14.30 3.85 3.49
N HIS A 96 15.30 3.71 4.35
CA HIS A 96 15.32 4.40 5.64
C HIS A 96 15.32 5.91 5.47
N VAL A 97 16.15 6.44 4.58
CA VAL A 97 16.22 7.87 4.25
C VAL A 97 14.90 8.33 3.64
N PHE A 98 14.32 7.57 2.70
CA PHE A 98 13.01 7.85 2.10
C PHE A 98 11.93 7.93 3.19
N LEU A 99 11.85 6.94 4.07
CA LEU A 99 10.88 6.91 5.17
C LEU A 99 11.17 7.96 6.24
N ALA A 100 12.41 8.39 6.43
CA ALA A 100 12.79 9.42 7.40
C ALA A 100 12.52 10.84 6.88
N LEU A 101 12.81 11.10 5.60
CA LEU A 101 12.66 12.41 4.95
C LEU A 101 11.24 12.65 4.45
N LEU A 102 10.62 11.66 3.82
CA LEU A 102 9.25 11.75 3.32
C LEU A 102 8.24 11.27 4.33
N ARG A 103 8.65 11.10 5.59
CA ARG A 103 7.81 10.65 6.69
C ARG A 103 6.56 11.53 6.70
N PRO A 104 5.40 11.00 6.30
CA PRO A 104 4.19 11.81 6.30
C PRO A 104 3.98 12.26 7.74
N ARG A 105 3.75 13.57 7.94
CA ARG A 105 3.14 14.01 9.21
C ARG A 105 1.85 13.21 9.39
N HIS A 106 1.51 12.91 10.64
CA HIS A 106 0.26 12.24 11.01
C HIS A 106 -0.90 12.89 10.23
N ARG A 107 -1.61 12.13 9.38
CA ARG A 107 -2.63 12.65 8.43
C ARG A 107 -2.05 13.50 7.28
N GLY A 108 -0.95 13.05 6.71
CA GLY A 108 -0.22 13.71 5.63
C GLY A 108 -0.82 13.43 4.26
N ILE A 109 0.04 13.21 3.26
CA ILE A 109 -0.37 12.96 1.86
C ILE A 109 -1.31 11.75 1.77
N THR A 110 -1.18 10.76 2.66
CA THR A 110 -2.06 9.57 2.69
C THR A 110 -3.52 9.87 3.00
N HIS A 111 -3.86 11.11 3.38
CA HIS A 111 -5.22 11.60 3.60
C HIS A 111 -5.63 12.65 2.57
N SER A 112 -5.12 12.55 1.34
CA SER A 112 -5.40 13.49 0.24
C SER A 112 -6.08 12.80 -0.95
N PHE A 113 -6.88 13.56 -1.70
CA PHE A 113 -7.41 13.13 -2.99
C PHE A 113 -6.30 12.90 -4.03
N PHE A 114 -5.17 13.58 -3.90
CA PHE A 114 -4.01 13.32 -4.74
C PHE A 114 -3.47 11.90 -4.55
N PHE A 115 -3.30 11.44 -3.30
CA PHE A 115 -2.84 10.09 -3.01
C PHE A 115 -3.87 9.03 -3.42
N PHE A 116 -5.16 9.32 -3.22
CA PHE A 116 -6.25 8.52 -3.78
C PHE A 116 -6.09 8.30 -5.30
N ALA A 117 -5.91 9.38 -6.07
CA ALA A 117 -5.74 9.29 -7.52
C ALA A 117 -4.47 8.52 -7.89
N LEU A 118 -3.36 8.75 -7.16
CA LEU A 118 -2.10 8.05 -7.36
C LEU A 118 -2.23 6.52 -7.15
N LEU A 119 -3.13 6.07 -6.27
CA LEU A 119 -3.42 4.65 -6.06
C LEU A 119 -4.42 4.09 -7.08
N CYS A 120 -5.53 4.80 -7.31
CA CYS A 120 -6.62 4.30 -8.15
C CYS A 120 -6.24 4.20 -9.63
N VAL A 121 -5.49 5.16 -10.17
CA VAL A 121 -5.18 5.22 -11.60
C VAL A 121 -4.33 4.01 -12.04
N PRO A 122 -3.20 3.66 -11.39
CA PRO A 122 -2.44 2.47 -11.76
C PRO A 122 -3.25 1.18 -11.60
N VAL A 123 -4.05 1.07 -10.54
CA VAL A 123 -4.87 -0.13 -10.30
C VAL A 123 -5.95 -0.28 -11.38
N PHE A 124 -6.54 0.81 -11.84
CA PHE A 124 -7.48 0.79 -12.96
C PHE A 124 -6.85 0.24 -14.24
N PHE A 125 -5.66 0.73 -14.60
CA PHE A 125 -4.99 0.27 -15.83
C PHE A 125 -4.46 -1.16 -15.71
N ALA A 126 -4.01 -1.59 -14.53
CA ALA A 126 -3.43 -2.92 -14.33
C ALA A 126 -4.47 -4.03 -14.09
N PHE A 127 -5.56 -3.72 -13.36
CA PHE A 127 -6.52 -4.71 -12.85
C PHE A 127 -7.97 -4.43 -13.25
N GLY A 128 -8.23 -3.31 -13.94
CA GLY A 128 -9.54 -2.95 -14.45
C GLY A 128 -10.43 -2.18 -13.46
N ALA A 129 -11.62 -1.82 -13.94
CA ALA A 129 -12.55 -0.93 -13.24
C ALA A 129 -13.08 -1.50 -11.92
N THR A 130 -13.36 -2.81 -11.86
CA THR A 130 -13.91 -3.45 -10.64
C THR A 130 -12.91 -3.41 -9.48
N ALA A 131 -11.64 -3.70 -9.75
CA ALA A 131 -10.56 -3.62 -8.76
C ALA A 131 -10.37 -2.17 -8.26
N ALA A 132 -10.32 -1.20 -9.18
CA ALA A 132 -10.19 0.22 -8.84
C ALA A 132 -11.40 0.73 -8.04
N ALA A 133 -12.61 0.27 -8.35
CA ALA A 133 -13.82 0.61 -7.58
C ALA A 133 -13.75 0.07 -6.15
N GLY A 134 -13.33 -1.18 -5.96
CA GLY A 134 -13.11 -1.76 -4.63
C GLY A 134 -12.10 -0.95 -3.81
N LEU A 135 -10.93 -0.65 -4.38
CA LEU A 135 -9.93 0.23 -3.77
C LEU A 135 -10.54 1.59 -3.42
N SER A 136 -11.34 2.15 -4.31
CA SER A 136 -11.91 3.48 -4.13
C SER A 136 -12.89 3.54 -2.97
N ILE A 137 -13.80 2.56 -2.88
CA ILE A 137 -14.76 2.46 -1.78
C ILE A 137 -14.02 2.35 -0.46
N GLY A 138 -13.02 1.47 -0.38
CA GLY A 138 -12.20 1.29 0.81
C GLY A 138 -11.52 2.58 1.24
N TYR A 139 -10.77 3.20 0.34
CA TYR A 139 -9.99 4.40 0.65
C TYR A 139 -10.89 5.59 1.02
N LEU A 140 -11.93 5.87 0.22
CA LEU A 140 -12.83 7.01 0.49
C LEU A 140 -13.66 6.79 1.76
N SER A 141 -14.08 5.56 2.06
CA SER A 141 -14.76 5.25 3.32
C SER A 141 -13.90 5.58 4.54
N HIS A 142 -12.59 5.36 4.45
CA HIS A 142 -11.66 5.75 5.51
C HIS A 142 -11.63 7.27 5.69
N LEU A 143 -11.41 8.04 4.61
CA LEU A 143 -11.36 9.51 4.68
C LEU A 143 -12.67 10.12 5.18
N LEU A 144 -13.81 9.54 4.78
CA LEU A 144 -15.13 9.94 5.26
C LEU A 144 -15.30 9.64 6.75
N GLY A 145 -14.90 8.45 7.19
CA GLY A 145 -14.98 8.05 8.60
C GLY A 145 -14.13 8.93 9.52
N ASP A 146 -12.99 9.41 9.02
CA ASP A 146 -12.11 10.33 9.76
C ASP A 146 -12.49 11.82 9.59
N PHE A 147 -13.42 12.16 8.70
CA PHE A 147 -13.78 13.54 8.33
C PHE A 147 -12.58 14.39 7.89
N THR A 148 -11.61 13.80 7.18
CA THR A 148 -10.29 14.42 6.88
C THR A 148 -10.03 14.58 5.38
N LEU A 149 -11.06 14.84 4.58
CA LEU A 149 -10.92 15.06 3.14
C LEU A 149 -10.06 16.29 2.82
N LYS A 150 -8.82 16.07 2.36
CA LYS A 150 -7.93 17.12 1.84
C LYS A 150 -7.77 16.99 0.33
N LEU A 151 -7.68 18.12 -0.36
CA LEU A 151 -7.36 18.14 -1.79
C LEU A 151 -5.89 17.77 -2.04
N PHE A 152 -4.98 18.27 -1.19
CA PHE A 152 -3.52 18.06 -1.25
C PHE A 152 -2.96 17.71 0.15
#